data_AF-A0A1X2FZI8-F1
#
_entry.id   AF-A0A1X2FZI8-F1
#
_cell.length_a   1.000
_cell.length_b   1.000
_cell.length_c   1.000
_cell.angle_alpha   90.00
_cell.angle_beta   90.00
_cell.angle_gamma   90.00
#
_symmetry.space_group_name_H-M   'P 1'
#
loop_
_entity.id
_entity.type
_entity.pdbx_description
1 polymer ?
#
loop_
_entity_poly.entity_id
_entity_poly.type
_entity_poly.pdbx_seq_one_letter_code
_entity_poly.pdbx_strand_id
1 'polypeptide(L)'
;MVGIVIVSHSKKVADGLYELADQMTGGKIRIGRSGGTKDGRLGTNVDEIVEEIKKCESGDGVLILVDLGSSVMSAQMALEFLDEEYAGKVEIADAPLVEGTIAASVEASIGSDILKVKEVAEAAKNLVKI
;
A
#
# COMPACT_ATOMS: atom_id res chain seq x y z
N MET A 1 5.43 10.32 8.45
CA MET A 1 6.06 9.01 8.18
C MET A 1 5.48 8.48 6.88
N VAL A 2 6.20 7.63 6.15
CA VAL A 2 5.68 7.04 4.90
C VAL A 2 4.38 6.30 5.20
N GLY A 3 3.31 6.65 4.47
CA GLY A 3 2.03 5.96 4.54
C GLY A 3 2.03 4.71 3.67
N ILE A 4 1.18 3.75 3.99
CA ILE A 4 1.03 2.51 3.20
C ILE A 4 -0.39 2.41 2.68
N VAL A 5 -0.58 2.03 1.43
CA VAL A 5 -1.91 1.70 0.86
C VAL A 5 -1.88 0.28 0.31
N ILE A 6 -2.75 -0.56 0.86
CA ILE A 6 -2.92 -1.96 0.45
C ILE A 6 -4.02 -2.00 -0.62
N VAL A 7 -3.71 -2.49 -1.81
CA VAL A 7 -4.68 -2.66 -2.89
C VAL A 7 -4.81 -4.13 -3.23
N SER A 8 -6.02 -4.67 -3.11
CA SER A 8 -6.30 -6.06 -3.44
C SER A 8 -7.62 -6.21 -4.19
N HIS A 9 -7.72 -7.28 -4.98
CA HIS A 9 -8.99 -7.72 -5.52
C HIS A 9 -9.98 -8.14 -4.44
N SER A 10 -9.52 -8.46 -3.23
CA SER A 10 -10.35 -8.99 -2.15
C SER A 10 -10.33 -8.06 -0.95
N LYS A 11 -11.52 -7.57 -0.58
CA LYS A 11 -11.72 -6.83 0.68
C LYS A 11 -11.18 -7.60 1.88
N LYS A 12 -11.44 -8.91 1.94
CA LYS A 12 -11.00 -9.75 3.06
C LYS A 12 -9.48 -9.84 3.18
N VAL A 13 -8.77 -9.82 2.05
CA VAL A 13 -7.30 -9.84 2.03
C VAL A 13 -6.76 -8.49 2.48
N ALA A 14 -7.27 -7.39 1.93
CA ALA A 14 -6.84 -6.05 2.31
C ALA A 14 -7.11 -5.76 3.80
N ASP A 15 -8.30 -6.13 4.30
CA ASP A 15 -8.70 -5.94 5.70
C ASP A 15 -7.82 -6.76 6.65
N GLY A 16 -7.65 -8.06 6.39
CA GLY A 16 -6.83 -8.92 7.24
C GLY A 16 -5.35 -8.53 7.24
N LEU A 17 -4.83 -8.05 6.10
CA LEU A 17 -3.45 -7.58 6.02
C LEU A 17 -3.26 -6.24 6.74
N TYR A 18 -4.23 -5.34 6.66
CA TYR A 18 -4.25 -4.11 7.46
C TYR A 18 -4.19 -4.43 8.96
N GLU A 19 -5.02 -5.35 9.46
CA GLU A 19 -5.02 -5.74 10.87
C GLU A 19 -3.64 -6.24 11.34
N LEU A 20 -2.99 -7.10 10.53
CA LEU A 20 -1.65 -7.59 10.85
C LEU A 20 -0.60 -6.46 10.84
N ALA A 21 -0.61 -5.61 9.82
CA ALA A 21 0.36 -4.52 9.68
C ALA A 21 0.20 -3.45 10.77
N ASP A 22 -1.05 -3.09 11.11
CA ASP A 22 -1.35 -2.13 12.17
C ASP A 22 -0.91 -2.65 13.54
N GLN A 23 -1.18 -3.94 13.83
CA GLN A 23 -0.72 -4.59 15.05
C GLN A 23 0.81 -4.62 15.15
N MET A 24 1.51 -4.91 14.06
CA MET A 24 2.99 -4.96 14.06
C MET A 24 3.63 -3.59 14.22
N THR A 25 2.99 -2.53 13.74
CA THR A 25 3.52 -1.15 13.83
C THR A 25 3.03 -0.41 15.08
N GLY A 26 2.02 -0.92 15.78
CA GLY A 26 1.42 -0.29 16.94
C GLY A 26 0.71 1.02 16.60
N GLY A 27 0.12 1.13 15.41
CA GLY A 27 -0.59 2.33 14.93
C GLY A 27 0.31 3.54 14.68
N LYS A 28 1.63 3.36 14.52
CA LYS A 28 2.59 4.47 14.31
C LYS A 28 2.51 5.08 12.91
N ILE A 29 2.05 4.32 11.93
CA ILE A 29 1.96 4.75 10.53
C ILE A 29 0.51 4.73 10.06
N ARG A 30 0.20 5.51 9.03
CA ARG A 30 -1.10 5.47 8.37
C ARG A 30 -1.10 4.33 7.36
N ILE A 31 -2.05 3.41 7.52
CA ILE A 31 -2.24 2.27 6.61
C ILE A 31 -3.66 2.34 6.07
N GLY A 32 -3.78 2.56 4.77
CA GLY A 32 -5.01 2.57 4.01
C GLY A 32 -5.23 1.25 3.29
N ARG A 33 -6.47 0.99 2.89
CA ARG A 33 -6.85 -0.27 2.24
C ARG A 33 -7.95 -0.06 1.21
N SER A 34 -7.71 -0.51 -0.01
CA SER A 34 -8.71 -0.67 -1.04
C SER A 34 -8.82 -2.13 -1.45
N GLY A 35 -10.01 -2.69 -1.35
CA GLY A 35 -10.20 -4.13 -1.47
C GLY A 35 -11.56 -4.45 -2.08
N GLY A 36 -11.56 -5.05 -3.27
CA GLY A 36 -12.80 -5.36 -3.98
C GLY A 36 -13.37 -4.16 -4.74
N THR A 37 -14.49 -4.41 -5.41
CA THR A 37 -15.28 -3.37 -6.07
C THR A 37 -16.21 -2.68 -5.07
N LYS A 38 -16.80 -1.53 -5.45
CA LYS A 38 -17.74 -0.77 -4.62
C LYS A 38 -18.97 -1.56 -4.16
N ASP A 39 -19.40 -2.57 -4.92
CA ASP A 39 -20.48 -3.50 -4.60
C ASP A 39 -20.02 -4.76 -3.84
N GLY A 40 -18.75 -4.81 -3.42
CA GLY A 40 -18.20 -5.86 -2.54
C GLY A 40 -17.78 -7.15 -3.24
N ARG A 41 -17.72 -7.18 -4.58
CA ARG A 41 -17.20 -8.31 -5.34
C ARG A 41 -15.68 -8.28 -5.42
N LEU A 42 -15.10 -9.36 -5.94
CA LEU A 42 -13.68 -9.35 -6.28
C LEU A 42 -13.41 -8.38 -7.44
N GLY A 43 -12.38 -7.56 -7.31
CA GLY A 43 -11.99 -6.52 -8.26
C GLY A 43 -11.37 -5.32 -7.55
N THR A 44 -11.20 -4.21 -8.26
CA THR A 44 -10.52 -3.01 -7.73
C THR A 44 -11.44 -1.80 -7.79
N ASN A 45 -11.16 -0.80 -6.96
CA ASN A 45 -11.93 0.43 -6.88
C ASN A 45 -11.00 1.64 -6.90
N VAL A 46 -10.83 2.25 -8.07
CA VAL A 46 -9.90 3.39 -8.28
C VAL A 46 -10.23 4.57 -7.36
N ASP A 47 -11.51 4.88 -7.16
CA ASP A 47 -11.94 5.98 -6.29
C ASP A 47 -11.48 5.75 -4.84
N GLU A 48 -11.61 4.53 -4.33
CA GLU A 48 -11.17 4.17 -2.98
C GLU A 48 -9.64 4.23 -2.87
N ILE A 49 -8.90 3.79 -3.90
CA ILE A 49 -7.43 3.93 -3.92
C ILE A 49 -7.03 5.41 -3.78
N VAL A 50 -7.66 6.31 -4.55
CA VAL A 50 -7.41 7.77 -4.47
C VAL A 50 -7.69 8.29 -3.06
N GLU A 51 -8.84 7.94 -2.48
CA GLU A 51 -9.20 8.36 -1.13
C GLU A 51 -8.21 7.88 -0.08
N GLU A 52 -7.78 6.62 -0.15
CA GLU A 52 -6.84 6.03 0.80
C GLU A 52 -5.44 6.64 0.68
N ILE A 53 -4.98 6.95 -0.54
CA ILE A 53 -3.73 7.70 -0.75
C ILE A 53 -3.82 9.06 -0.05
N LYS A 54 -4.90 9.82 -0.29
CA LYS A 54 -5.09 11.15 0.31
C LYS A 54 -5.12 11.10 1.84
N LYS A 55 -5.71 10.05 2.43
CA LYS A 55 -5.74 9.84 3.89
C LYS A 55 -4.36 9.47 4.45
N CYS A 56 -3.58 8.69 3.72
CA CYS A 56 -2.30 8.16 4.19
C CYS A 56 -1.14 9.15 4.03
N GLU A 57 -1.22 10.06 3.06
CA GLU A 57 -0.20 11.09 2.84
C GLU A 57 -0.05 11.98 4.09
N SER A 58 1.18 12.13 4.58
CA SER A 58 1.50 12.84 5.82
C SER A 58 2.75 13.70 5.76
N GLY A 59 3.28 13.94 4.56
CA GLY A 59 4.51 14.71 4.29
C GLY A 59 5.65 13.86 3.73
N ASP A 60 5.73 12.58 4.09
CA ASP A 60 6.85 11.69 3.71
C ASP A 60 6.49 10.73 2.55
N GLY A 61 5.34 10.92 1.91
CA GLY A 61 4.87 10.11 0.79
C GLY A 61 4.09 8.85 1.18
N VAL A 62 3.65 8.10 0.16
CA VAL A 62 2.80 6.92 0.27
C VAL A 62 3.32 5.79 -0.62
N LEU A 63 3.50 4.60 -0.06
CA LEU A 63 3.83 3.39 -0.83
C LEU A 63 2.57 2.53 -1.02
N ILE A 64 2.27 2.20 -2.28
CA ILE A 64 1.18 1.32 -2.66
C ILE A 64 1.71 -0.10 -2.85
N LEU A 65 1.06 -1.08 -2.21
CA LEU A 65 1.27 -2.51 -2.45
C LEU A 65 0.03 -3.11 -3.11
N VAL A 66 0.25 -3.99 -4.07
CA VAL A 66 -0.78 -4.55 -4.97
C VAL A 66 -0.71 -6.07 -4.99
N ASP A 67 -1.81 -6.79 -5.22
CA ASP A 67 -1.79 -8.26 -5.32
C ASP A 67 -1.42 -8.79 -6.71
N LEU A 68 -2.15 -8.35 -7.73
CA LEU A 68 -2.12 -8.91 -9.09
C LEU A 68 -1.97 -7.81 -10.14
N GLY A 69 -1.58 -8.19 -11.36
CA GLY A 69 -1.28 -7.23 -12.43
C GLY A 69 -2.40 -6.21 -12.73
N SER A 70 -3.68 -6.59 -12.69
CA SER A 70 -4.80 -5.66 -12.89
C SER A 70 -4.94 -4.61 -11.76
N SER A 71 -4.49 -4.92 -10.56
CA SER A 71 -4.44 -3.95 -9.46
C SER A 71 -3.32 -2.93 -9.63
N VAL A 72 -2.22 -3.27 -10.32
CA VAL A 72 -1.19 -2.31 -10.74
C VAL A 72 -1.80 -1.25 -11.66
N MET A 73 -2.54 -1.68 -12.69
CA MET A 73 -3.21 -0.74 -13.61
C MET A 73 -4.21 0.16 -12.87
N SER A 74 -4.92 -0.38 -11.90
CA SER A 74 -5.87 0.40 -11.08
C SER A 74 -5.16 1.43 -10.20
N ALA A 75 -4.02 1.06 -9.61
CA ALA A 75 -3.18 1.97 -8.84
C ALA A 75 -2.58 3.07 -9.73
N GLN A 76 -2.05 2.71 -10.90
CA GLN A 76 -1.54 3.69 -11.88
C GLN A 76 -2.63 4.67 -12.32
N MET A 77 -3.82 4.16 -12.62
CA MET A 77 -4.98 4.99 -12.96
C MET A 77 -5.35 5.92 -11.79
N ALA A 78 -5.33 5.45 -10.54
CA ALA A 78 -5.56 6.30 -9.38
C ALA A 78 -4.54 7.45 -9.28
N LEU A 79 -3.27 7.22 -9.63
CA LEU A 79 -2.26 8.29 -9.65
C LEU A 79 -2.59 9.39 -10.67
N GLU A 80 -3.23 9.07 -11.79
CA GLU A 80 -3.66 10.05 -12.78
C GLU A 80 -4.81 10.95 -12.27
N PHE A 81 -5.57 10.49 -11.28
CA PHE A 81 -6.66 11.25 -10.64
C PHE A 81 -6.20 12.06 -9.42
N LEU A 82 -4.93 11.96 -9.02
CA LEU A 82 -4.38 12.75 -7.92
C LEU A 82 -4.03 14.17 -8.40
N ASP A 83 -4.21 15.13 -7.49
CA ASP A 83 -3.83 16.52 -7.70
C ASP A 83 -2.29 16.67 -7.76
N GLU A 84 -1.78 17.72 -8.40
CA GLU A 84 -0.32 17.95 -8.57
C GLU A 84 0.46 17.94 -7.25
N GLU A 85 -0.19 18.25 -6.13
CA GLU A 85 0.44 18.22 -4.80
C GLU A 85 0.90 16.82 -4.36
N TYR A 86 0.36 15.76 -4.96
CA TYR A 86 0.73 14.36 -4.72
C TYR A 86 1.75 13.82 -5.75
N ALA A 87 2.03 14.59 -6.80
CA ALA A 87 2.96 14.17 -7.85
C ALA A 87 4.36 13.89 -7.27
N GLY A 88 4.91 12.71 -7.56
CA GLY A 88 6.22 12.29 -7.05
C GLY A 88 6.26 11.94 -5.56
N LYS A 89 5.12 11.95 -4.85
CA LYS A 89 5.02 11.53 -3.44
C LYS A 89 4.48 10.11 -3.27
N VAL A 90 4.03 9.48 -4.35
CA VAL A 90 3.38 8.17 -4.31
C VAL A 90 4.15 7.20 -5.19
N GLU A 91 4.51 6.06 -4.62
CA GLU A 91 5.26 5.00 -5.29
C GLU A 91 4.45 3.71 -5.27
N ILE A 92 4.61 2.88 -6.31
CA ILE A 92 4.08 1.51 -6.34
C ILE A 92 5.27 0.56 -6.18
N ALA A 93 5.22 -0.34 -5.21
CA ALA A 93 6.27 -1.34 -5.03
C ALA A 93 5.94 -2.61 -5.83
N ASP A 94 6.94 -3.13 -6.55
CA ASP A 94 6.84 -4.44 -7.17
C ASP A 94 7.22 -5.51 -6.13
N ALA A 95 6.28 -5.85 -5.25
CA ALA A 95 6.50 -6.72 -4.10
C ALA A 95 5.34 -7.72 -3.90
N PRO A 96 5.59 -8.90 -3.29
CA PRO A 96 4.52 -9.78 -2.86
C PRO A 96 3.64 -9.06 -1.83
N LEU A 97 2.32 -9.03 -2.04
CA LEU A 97 1.41 -8.19 -1.26
C LEU A 97 1.58 -8.38 0.26
N VAL A 98 1.56 -9.62 0.75
CA VAL A 98 1.55 -9.90 2.20
C VAL A 98 2.91 -9.56 2.81
N GLU A 99 3.97 -10.27 2.41
CA GLU A 99 5.31 -10.10 2.99
C GLU A 99 5.86 -8.68 2.75
N GLY A 100 5.63 -8.13 1.55
CA GLY A 100 6.05 -6.78 1.19
C GLY A 100 5.35 -5.70 2.02
N THR A 101 4.04 -5.82 2.24
CA THR A 101 3.31 -4.86 3.09
C THR A 101 3.82 -4.88 4.52
N ILE A 102 4.07 -6.07 5.09
CA ILE A 102 4.59 -6.18 6.45
C ILE A 102 5.99 -5.57 6.55
N ALA A 103 6.88 -5.92 5.61
CA ALA A 103 8.24 -5.40 5.59
C ALA A 103 8.27 -3.87 5.44
N ALA A 104 7.51 -3.31 4.49
CA ALA A 104 7.38 -1.87 4.31
C ALA A 104 6.73 -1.18 5.52
N SER A 105 5.70 -1.76 6.12
CA SER A 105 5.02 -1.15 7.28
C SER A 105 5.96 -1.05 8.47
N VAL A 106 6.74 -2.10 8.74
CA VAL A 106 7.75 -2.09 9.81
C VAL A 106 8.85 -1.08 9.51
N GLU A 107 9.38 -1.05 8.29
CA GLU A 107 10.42 -0.11 7.87
C GLU A 107 9.94 1.35 7.94
N ALA A 108 8.72 1.62 7.47
CA ALA A 108 8.10 2.94 7.59
C ALA A 108 7.95 3.34 9.07
N SER A 109 7.60 2.40 9.96
CA SER A 109 7.40 2.66 11.39
C SER A 109 8.66 3.05 12.17
N ILE A 110 9.84 2.83 11.60
CA ILE A 110 11.12 3.28 12.17
C ILE A 110 11.63 4.60 11.56
N GLY A 111 10.87 5.19 10.61
CA GLY A 111 11.12 6.52 10.08
C GLY A 111 11.99 6.59 8.83
N SER A 112 12.18 5.46 8.13
CA SER A 112 12.92 5.43 6.86
C SER A 112 12.17 6.18 5.75
N ASP A 113 12.93 6.69 4.76
CA ASP A 113 12.37 7.36 3.59
C ASP A 113 11.66 6.38 2.64
N ILE A 114 10.82 6.92 1.75
CA ILE A 114 9.99 6.13 0.83
C ILE A 114 10.80 5.21 -0.09
N LEU A 115 12.01 5.60 -0.50
CA LEU A 115 12.85 4.75 -1.36
C LEU A 115 13.35 3.55 -0.58
N LYS A 116 13.76 3.75 0.69
CA LYS A 116 14.18 2.64 1.55
C LYS A 116 13.01 1.72 1.89
N VAL A 117 11.84 2.28 2.19
CA VAL A 117 10.61 1.51 2.46
C VAL A 117 10.24 0.65 1.23
N LYS A 118 10.32 1.22 0.03
CA LYS A 118 10.10 0.50 -1.23
C LYS A 118 11.11 -0.63 -1.44
N GLU A 119 12.40 -0.35 -1.26
CA GLU A 119 13.48 -1.35 -1.38
C GLU A 119 13.22 -2.57 -0.47
N VAL A 120 12.84 -2.33 0.78
CA VAL A 120 12.56 -3.39 1.76
C VAL A 120 11.30 -4.20 1.40
N ALA A 121 10.25 -3.55 0.89
CA ALA A 121 9.09 -4.25 0.35
C ALA A 121 9.47 -5.17 -0.82
N GLU A 122 10.22 -4.66 -1.80
CA GLU A 122 10.59 -5.43 -2.99
C GLU A 122 11.57 -6.57 -2.67
N ALA A 123 12.45 -6.38 -1.68
CA ALA A 123 13.35 -7.42 -1.19
C ALA A 123 12.58 -8.64 -0.62
N ALA A 124 11.33 -8.48 -0.18
CA ALA A 124 10.49 -9.57 0.30
C ALA A 124 10.25 -10.68 -0.74
N LYS A 125 10.46 -10.40 -2.05
CA LYS A 125 10.48 -11.42 -3.11
C LYS A 125 11.44 -12.57 -2.85
N ASN A 126 12.53 -12.30 -2.13
CA ASN A 126 13.60 -13.25 -1.84
C ASN A 126 13.51 -13.84 -0.43
N LEU A 127 12.40 -13.62 0.28
CA LEU A 127 12.26 -14.05 1.66
C LEU A 127 12.18 -15.58 1.75
N VAL A 128 13.16 -16.17 2.43
CA VAL A 128 13.21 -17.60 2.75
C VAL A 128 12.69 -17.81 4.16
N LYS A 129 11.58 -18.53 4.32
CA LYS A 129 10.98 -18.80 5.64
C LYS A 129 11.61 -20.01 6.35
N ILE A 130 12.23 -20.92 5.59
CA ILE A 130 12.84 -22.19 6.06
C ILE A 130 14.08 -22.48 5.23
#